data_AF-A0A945F619-F1
#
_entry.id   AF-A0A945F619-F1
#
_cell.length_a   1.000
_cell.length_b   1.000
_cell.length_c   1.000
_cell.angle_alpha   90.00
_cell.angle_beta   90.00
_cell.angle_gamma   90.00
#
_symmetry.space_group_name_H-M   'P 1'
#
loop_
_entity.id
_entity.type
_entity.pdbx_description
1 polymer ?
#
loop_
_entity_poly.entity_id
_entity_poly.type
_entity_poly.pdbx_seq_one_letter_code
_entity_poly.pdbx_strand_id
1 'polypeptide(L)'
;IEQLGIQLSERFNQFCKDYGKDITLMFEPGKFLVSEAGVFLAKVNVVKQTTSTVFAHVDSGFNHLVRPMMYNSYHHITNISNPKARDRYYSVVGYICETDTFGSNRRIAEISEEDILCFHNAGAYCFSMASNYNSRYLPAEVMIVKGKDYLIRKRQTIKDILHNQEIIEFSEKKETQKLEMIT
;
A
#
# COMPACT_ATOMS: atom_id res chain seq x y z
N ILE A 1 6.56 8.71 -24.35
CA ILE A 1 5.44 7.93 -24.91
C ILE A 1 5.29 8.17 -26.41
N GLU A 2 5.28 9.42 -26.87
CA GLU A 2 5.12 9.77 -28.29
C GLU A 2 6.11 9.03 -29.22
N GLN A 3 7.40 9.04 -28.87
CA GLN A 3 8.43 8.32 -29.64
C GLN A 3 8.17 6.80 -29.71
N LEU A 4 7.76 6.18 -28.61
CA LEU A 4 7.40 4.77 -28.59
C LEU A 4 6.20 4.49 -29.50
N GLY A 5 5.20 5.37 -29.48
CA GLY A 5 4.03 5.29 -30.35
C GLY A 5 4.41 5.34 -31.83
N ILE A 6 5.30 6.25 -32.22
CA ILE A 6 5.80 6.37 -33.61
C ILE A 6 6.51 5.08 -34.02
N GLN A 7 7.52 4.66 -33.25
CA GLN A 7 8.33 3.48 -33.58
C GLN A 7 7.50 2.18 -33.61
N LEU A 8 6.56 2.04 -32.68
CA LEU A 8 5.68 0.87 -32.63
C LEU A 8 4.71 0.85 -33.80
N SER A 9 4.16 2.00 -34.18
CA SER A 9 3.26 2.12 -35.33
C SER A 9 3.96 1.77 -36.63
N GLU A 10 5.17 2.28 -36.85
CA GLU A 10 5.99 1.94 -38.02
C GLU A 10 6.22 0.42 -38.13
N ARG A 11 6.65 -0.21 -37.03
CA ARG A 11 6.90 -1.65 -36.99
C ARG A 11 5.63 -2.48 -37.16
N PHE A 12 4.53 -2.08 -36.52
CA PHE A 12 3.25 -2.78 -36.60
C PHE A 12 2.65 -2.71 -38.02
N ASN A 13 2.72 -1.55 -38.66
CA ASN A 13 2.26 -1.38 -40.04
C ASN A 13 3.10 -2.20 -41.02
N GLN A 14 4.41 -2.29 -40.81
CA GLN A 14 5.26 -3.16 -41.62
C GLN A 14 4.89 -4.64 -41.41
N PHE A 15 4.68 -5.06 -40.17
CA PHE A 15 4.22 -6.41 -39.85
C PHE A 15 2.91 -6.76 -40.56
N CYS A 16 1.92 -5.85 -40.59
CA CYS A 16 0.64 -6.09 -41.27
C CYS A 16 0.83 -6.33 -42.78
N LYS A 17 1.74 -5.58 -43.42
CA LYS A 17 2.09 -5.77 -44.84
C LYS A 17 2.70 -7.15 -45.08
N ASP A 18 3.67 -7.53 -44.26
CA ASP A 18 4.39 -8.80 -44.40
C ASP A 18 3.48 -10.00 -44.09
N TYR A 19 2.55 -9.84 -43.12
CA TYR A 19 1.56 -10.84 -42.74
C TYR A 19 0.40 -10.97 -43.75
N GLY A 20 0.18 -9.95 -44.59
CA GLY A 20 -0.82 -9.95 -45.65
C GLY A 20 -2.26 -9.78 -45.16
N LYS A 21 -2.46 -9.29 -43.93
CA LYS A 21 -3.79 -8.97 -43.38
C LYS A 21 -3.74 -7.74 -42.49
N ASP A 22 -4.78 -6.93 -42.57
CA ASP A 22 -5.00 -5.84 -41.63
C ASP A 22 -5.50 -6.40 -40.29
N ILE A 23 -4.75 -6.13 -39.23
CA ILE A 23 -5.08 -6.54 -37.87
C ILE A 23 -5.19 -5.33 -36.95
N THR A 24 -5.95 -5.47 -35.86
CA THR A 24 -6.12 -4.40 -34.87
C THR A 24 -5.14 -4.57 -33.72
N LEU A 25 -4.38 -3.53 -33.42
CA LEU A 25 -3.53 -3.47 -32.23
C LEU A 25 -4.32 -2.94 -31.03
N MET A 26 -4.35 -3.68 -29.93
CA MET A 26 -4.99 -3.29 -28.68
C MET A 26 -3.97 -3.21 -27.54
N PHE A 27 -4.15 -2.27 -26.62
CA PHE A 27 -3.30 -2.08 -25.45
C PHE A 27 -4.13 -2.04 -24.17
N GLU A 28 -3.56 -2.54 -23.08
CA GLU A 28 -4.21 -2.57 -21.76
C GLU A 28 -3.34 -1.86 -20.69
N PRO A 29 -3.08 -0.53 -20.84
CA PRO A 29 -2.22 0.19 -19.91
C PRO A 29 -2.92 0.39 -18.55
N GLY A 30 -2.69 -0.51 -17.59
CA GLY A 30 -3.19 -0.33 -16.22
C GLY A 30 -2.35 0.69 -15.45
N LYS A 31 -1.18 0.25 -14.97
CA LYS A 31 -0.26 1.07 -14.15
C LYS A 31 0.06 2.42 -14.77
N PHE A 32 0.27 2.45 -16.09
CA PHE A 32 0.64 3.67 -16.79
C PHE A 32 -0.41 4.78 -16.65
N LEU A 33 -1.71 4.44 -16.62
CA LEU A 33 -2.78 5.43 -16.50
C LEU A 33 -2.96 5.95 -15.06
N VAL A 34 -2.79 5.08 -14.06
CA VAL A 34 -3.25 5.38 -12.69
C VAL A 34 -2.13 5.56 -11.67
N SER A 35 -0.89 5.15 -11.97
CA SER A 35 0.21 5.16 -10.99
C SER A 35 0.48 6.54 -10.41
N GLU A 36 0.59 7.57 -11.25
CA GLU A 36 0.91 8.94 -10.84
C GLU A 36 -0.30 9.71 -10.31
N ALA A 37 -1.52 9.20 -10.56
CA ALA A 37 -2.76 9.84 -10.10
C ALA A 37 -3.01 9.66 -8.59
N GLY A 38 -2.27 8.76 -7.93
CA GLY A 38 -2.44 8.47 -6.51
C GLY A 38 -1.12 8.47 -5.74
N VAL A 39 -1.19 8.96 -4.51
CA VAL A 39 -0.11 8.91 -3.53
C VAL A 39 -0.59 8.20 -2.27
N PHE A 40 0.33 7.55 -1.56
CA PHE A 40 0.05 6.92 -0.28
C PHE A 40 0.60 7.80 0.83
N LEU A 41 -0.24 8.15 1.81
CA LEU A 41 0.13 9.01 2.93
C LEU A 41 0.22 8.18 4.21
N ALA A 42 1.31 8.35 4.96
CA ALA A 42 1.46 7.72 6.28
C ALA A 42 2.08 8.72 7.26
N LYS A 43 1.61 8.68 8.51
CA LYS A 43 2.12 9.51 9.60
C LYS A 43 3.30 8.83 10.26
N VAL A 44 4.27 9.62 10.69
CA VAL A 44 5.43 9.14 11.44
C VAL A 44 5.03 8.99 12.90
N ASN A 45 5.25 7.81 13.46
CA ASN A 45 5.00 7.52 14.88
C ASN A 45 6.23 7.79 15.73
N VAL A 46 7.40 7.30 15.29
CA VAL A 46 8.65 7.35 16.06
C VAL A 46 9.83 7.55 15.11
N VAL A 47 10.75 8.44 15.49
CA VAL A 47 12.05 8.58 14.83
C VAL A 47 13.14 8.02 15.74
N LYS A 48 13.75 6.91 15.33
CA LYS A 48 14.76 6.20 16.13
C LYS A 48 16.14 6.34 15.51
N GLN A 49 17.04 7.00 16.22
CA GLN A 49 18.46 7.05 15.87
C GLN A 49 19.16 5.75 16.28
N THR A 50 19.92 5.15 15.36
CA THR A 50 20.92 4.13 15.69
C THR A 50 22.32 4.60 15.27
N THR A 51 23.33 3.79 15.54
CA THR A 51 24.72 4.06 15.11
C THR A 51 24.88 4.06 13.60
N SER A 52 24.10 3.26 12.87
CA SER A 52 24.24 3.07 11.42
C SER A 52 23.23 3.85 10.58
N THR A 53 22.02 4.10 11.11
CA THR A 53 20.95 4.74 10.34
C THR A 53 19.94 5.43 11.26
N VAL A 54 19.01 6.17 10.65
CA VAL A 54 17.87 6.78 11.34
C VAL A 54 16.62 6.12 10.82
N PHE A 55 15.83 5.50 11.69
CA PHE A 55 14.58 4.87 11.32
C PHE A 55 13.43 5.86 11.48
N ALA A 56 12.63 6.03 10.43
CA ALA A 56 11.34 6.69 10.50
C ALA A 56 10.26 5.61 10.48
N HIS A 57 9.65 5.34 11.63
CA HIS A 57 8.56 4.39 11.77
C HIS A 57 7.25 5.07 11.44
N VAL A 58 6.49 4.53 10.50
CA VAL A 58 5.19 5.09 10.09
C VAL A 58 3.99 4.29 10.63
N ASP A 59 2.82 4.89 10.66
CA ASP A 59 1.53 4.31 11.06
C ASP A 59 0.89 3.42 9.98
N SER A 60 1.75 2.73 9.23
CA SER A 60 1.37 1.84 8.14
C SER A 60 2.39 0.70 8.03
N GLY A 61 2.16 -0.22 7.11
CA GLY A 61 3.09 -1.28 6.77
C GLY A 61 2.88 -1.82 5.37
N PHE A 62 3.57 -2.90 5.05
CA PHE A 62 3.41 -3.61 3.78
C PHE A 62 1.96 -4.05 3.55
N ASN A 63 1.16 -4.18 4.61
CA ASN A 63 -0.26 -4.48 4.52
C ASN A 63 -1.05 -3.40 3.76
N HIS A 64 -0.56 -2.16 3.66
CA HIS A 64 -1.17 -1.10 2.84
C HIS A 64 -0.41 -0.83 1.54
N LEU A 65 0.91 -0.98 1.55
CA LEU A 65 1.77 -0.81 0.38
C LEU A 65 2.83 -1.93 0.34
N VAL A 66 2.45 -3.08 -0.22
CA VAL A 66 3.29 -4.29 -0.20
C VAL A 66 4.44 -4.26 -1.22
N ARG A 67 4.34 -3.40 -2.25
CA ARG A 67 5.20 -3.46 -3.43
C ARG A 67 6.70 -3.31 -3.13
N PRO A 68 7.16 -2.43 -2.22
CA PRO A 68 8.57 -2.39 -1.84
C PRO A 68 9.07 -3.73 -1.28
N MET A 69 8.28 -4.38 -0.41
CA MET A 69 8.64 -5.66 0.19
C MET A 69 8.53 -6.83 -0.80
N MET A 70 7.52 -6.82 -1.68
CA MET A 70 7.27 -7.94 -2.59
C MET A 70 8.09 -7.88 -3.89
N TYR A 71 8.33 -6.68 -4.40
CA TYR A 71 8.92 -6.46 -5.73
C TYR A 71 10.16 -5.58 -5.71
N ASN A 72 10.65 -5.20 -4.53
CA ASN A 72 11.72 -4.21 -4.38
C ASN A 72 11.41 -2.90 -5.15
N SER A 73 10.13 -2.53 -5.23
CA SER A 73 9.73 -1.38 -6.04
C SER A 73 10.13 -0.08 -5.36
N TYR A 74 10.76 0.82 -6.12
CA TYR A 74 11.05 2.17 -5.65
C TYR A 74 9.77 3.03 -5.64
N HIS A 75 9.53 3.68 -4.50
CA HIS A 75 8.60 4.81 -4.38
C HIS A 75 9.40 6.01 -3.88
N HIS A 76 9.23 7.17 -4.52
CA HIS A 76 9.80 8.41 -4.01
C HIS A 76 9.04 8.79 -2.73
N ILE A 77 9.76 9.21 -1.68
CA ILE A 77 9.17 9.55 -0.39
C ILE A 77 9.54 11.00 -0.06
N THR A 78 8.54 11.82 0.23
CA THR A 78 8.72 13.23 0.61
C THR A 78 8.03 13.52 1.94
N ASN A 79 8.66 14.29 2.82
CA ASN A 79 7.99 14.86 3.98
C ASN A 79 7.16 16.07 3.55
N ILE A 80 5.83 15.96 3.63
CA ILE A 80 4.92 17.05 3.23
C ILE A 80 4.58 17.99 4.39
N SER A 81 4.82 17.57 5.64
CA SER A 81 4.68 18.43 6.82
C SER A 81 5.82 19.46 6.90
N ASN A 82 7.03 19.09 6.47
CA ASN A 82 8.21 19.97 6.54
C ASN A 82 9.07 19.95 5.25
N PRO A 83 8.54 20.40 4.10
CA PRO A 83 9.16 20.19 2.80
C PRO A 83 10.42 21.02 2.53
N LYS A 84 10.70 22.04 3.36
CA LYS A 84 11.84 22.95 3.21
C LYS A 84 12.97 22.68 4.20
N ALA A 85 12.82 21.69 5.08
CA ALA A 85 13.88 21.33 6.00
C ALA A 85 15.09 20.75 5.28
N ARG A 86 16.22 20.76 5.96
CA ARG A 86 17.43 20.11 5.47
C ARG A 86 17.18 18.61 5.26
N ASP A 87 17.78 18.06 4.23
CA ASP A 87 17.69 16.63 3.98
C ASP A 87 18.52 15.83 4.99
N ARG A 88 18.03 14.65 5.32
CA ARG A 88 18.74 13.63 6.08
C ARG A 88 18.44 12.25 5.49
N TYR A 89 19.34 11.30 5.73
CA TYR A 89 19.14 9.91 5.31
C TYR A 89 18.34 9.13 6.35
N TYR A 90 17.28 8.46 5.90
CA TYR A 90 16.41 7.63 6.72
C TYR A 90 16.22 6.24 6.12
N SER A 91 15.97 5.27 6.98
CA SER A 91 15.31 4.01 6.62
C SER A 91 13.85 4.11 7.03
N VAL A 92 12.95 4.14 6.06
CA VAL A 92 11.50 4.28 6.31
C VAL A 92 10.90 2.88 6.45
N VAL A 93 10.34 2.62 7.63
CA VAL A 93 9.85 1.30 8.05
C VAL A 93 8.43 1.39 8.58
N GLY A 94 7.67 0.32 8.44
CA GLY A 94 6.31 0.24 8.95
C GLY A 94 6.21 -0.33 10.37
N TYR A 95 4.98 -0.62 10.75
CA TYR A 95 4.57 -1.07 12.09
C TYR A 95 4.34 -2.58 12.21
N ILE A 96 4.62 -3.37 11.16
CA ILE A 96 4.37 -4.81 11.16
C ILE A 96 5.55 -5.53 11.84
N CYS A 97 5.27 -6.61 12.56
CA CYS A 97 6.26 -7.38 13.32
C CYS A 97 7.16 -8.29 12.45
N GLU A 98 7.38 -7.90 11.19
CA GLU A 98 8.15 -8.60 10.18
C GLU A 98 9.07 -7.60 9.48
N THR A 99 9.85 -8.06 8.50
CA THR A 99 10.58 -7.13 7.62
C THR A 99 9.56 -6.25 6.89
N ASP A 100 9.47 -5.00 7.32
CA ASP A 100 8.48 -4.04 6.83
C ASP A 100 9.18 -2.74 6.43
N THR A 101 10.01 -2.84 5.39
CA THR A 101 10.84 -1.73 4.92
C THR A 101 10.29 -1.15 3.61
N PHE A 102 9.90 0.12 3.64
CA PHE A 102 9.50 0.82 2.41
C PHE A 102 10.71 1.35 1.63
N GLY A 103 11.81 1.61 2.32
CA GLY A 103 13.08 1.89 1.69
C GLY A 103 14.18 2.27 2.67
N SER A 104 15.39 1.86 2.33
CA SER A 104 16.60 2.14 3.12
C SER A 104 17.39 3.29 2.50
N ASN A 105 18.12 4.03 3.33
CA ASN A 105 19.02 5.11 2.91
C ASN A 105 18.36 6.15 1.98
N ARG A 106 17.12 6.54 2.31
CA ARG A 106 16.34 7.55 1.59
C ARG A 106 16.73 8.93 2.06
N ARG A 107 17.11 9.81 1.13
CA ARG A 107 17.33 11.22 1.40
C ARG A 107 15.97 11.94 1.40
N ILE A 108 15.55 12.41 2.56
CA ILE A 108 14.24 13.04 2.79
C ILE A 108 14.44 14.27 3.69
N ALA A 109 13.67 15.33 3.48
CA ALA A 109 13.62 16.48 4.39
C ALA A 109 13.39 16.01 5.84
N GLU A 110 14.03 16.68 6.79
CA GLU A 110 14.06 16.29 8.21
C GLU A 110 12.68 15.85 8.73
N ILE A 111 12.64 14.68 9.36
CA ILE A 111 11.41 14.01 9.78
C ILE A 111 11.31 14.11 11.30
N SER A 112 10.15 14.55 11.78
CA SER A 112 9.75 14.52 13.19
C SER A 112 8.60 13.54 13.41
N GLU A 113 8.34 13.18 14.66
CA GLU A 113 7.10 12.48 15.02
C GLU A 113 5.89 13.32 14.62
N GLU A 114 4.80 12.64 14.25
CA GLU A 114 3.55 13.23 13.73
C GLU A 114 3.65 13.86 12.32
N ASP A 115 4.83 13.92 11.69
CA ASP A 115 4.96 14.35 10.30
C ASP A 115 4.24 13.37 9.34
N ILE A 116 3.75 13.89 8.21
CA ILE A 116 3.14 13.08 7.16
C ILE A 116 4.16 12.87 6.03
N LEU A 117 4.43 11.61 5.74
CA LEU A 117 5.22 11.19 4.59
C LEU A 117 4.28 10.85 3.43
N CYS A 118 4.65 11.34 2.25
CA CYS A 118 3.98 11.07 0.99
C CYS A 118 4.83 10.13 0.14
N PHE A 119 4.26 8.96 -0.17
CA PHE A 119 4.81 7.95 -1.05
C PHE A 119 4.20 8.14 -2.44
N HIS A 120 5.01 8.60 -3.39
CA HIS A 120 4.59 8.88 -4.75
C HIS A 120 4.36 7.59 -5.55
N ASN A 121 3.65 7.69 -6.68
CA ASN A 121 3.41 6.57 -7.60
C ASN A 121 2.67 5.39 -6.97
N ALA A 122 1.71 5.67 -6.09
CA ALA A 122 0.95 4.67 -5.35
C ALA A 122 -0.47 4.46 -5.90
N GLY A 123 -0.89 5.14 -6.97
CA GLY A 123 -2.24 4.96 -7.52
C GLY A 123 -2.48 3.60 -8.18
N ALA A 124 -1.41 2.86 -8.52
CA ALA A 124 -1.50 1.51 -9.06
C ALA A 124 -1.04 0.48 -8.02
N TYR A 125 -1.84 -0.57 -7.81
CA TYR A 125 -1.50 -1.74 -7.00
C TYR A 125 -1.19 -1.49 -5.51
N CYS A 126 -1.35 -0.26 -5.00
CA CYS A 126 -1.26 0.00 -3.55
C CYS A 126 -2.51 -0.55 -2.86
N PHE A 127 -3.65 0.12 -3.05
CA PHE A 127 -4.89 -0.27 -2.38
C PHE A 127 -5.38 -1.66 -2.82
N SER A 128 -5.27 -2.01 -4.11
CA SER A 128 -5.76 -3.31 -4.61
C SER A 128 -4.98 -4.51 -4.08
N MET A 129 -3.77 -4.31 -3.55
CA MET A 129 -2.96 -5.35 -2.90
C MET A 129 -2.93 -5.18 -1.38
N ALA A 130 -3.71 -4.26 -0.83
CA ALA A 130 -3.76 -4.05 0.61
C ALA A 130 -4.49 -5.21 1.30
N SER A 131 -4.12 -5.47 2.55
CA SER A 131 -4.62 -6.59 3.34
C SER A 131 -4.84 -6.22 4.80
N ASN A 132 -5.60 -7.06 5.50
CA ASN A 132 -5.83 -6.98 6.94
C ASN A 132 -4.75 -7.72 7.76
N TYR A 133 -3.51 -7.78 7.28
CA TYR A 133 -2.41 -8.39 8.03
C TYR A 133 -2.28 -7.72 9.42
N ASN A 134 -2.10 -8.52 10.48
CA ASN A 134 -2.24 -8.13 11.89
C ASN A 134 -3.57 -7.43 12.26
N SER A 135 -4.67 -7.77 11.58
CA SER A 135 -5.99 -7.16 11.79
C SER A 135 -5.99 -5.63 11.64
N ARG A 136 -5.05 -5.07 10.87
CA ARG A 136 -4.97 -3.64 10.58
C ARG A 136 -6.05 -3.25 9.58
N TYR A 137 -6.69 -2.11 9.81
CA TYR A 137 -7.78 -1.62 8.97
C TYR A 137 -7.28 -1.08 7.64
N LEU A 138 -7.95 -1.42 6.54
CA LEU A 138 -7.69 -0.77 5.25
C LEU A 138 -7.93 0.74 5.35
N PRO A 139 -7.04 1.56 4.74
CA PRO A 139 -7.12 3.02 4.82
C PRO A 139 -8.30 3.57 4.01
N ALA A 140 -8.64 4.84 4.24
CA ALA A 140 -9.55 5.55 3.36
C ALA A 140 -8.86 5.92 2.03
N GLU A 141 -9.63 6.06 0.96
CA GLU A 141 -9.19 6.69 -0.29
C GLU A 141 -9.97 8.00 -0.49
N VAL A 142 -9.23 9.08 -0.78
CA VAL A 142 -9.77 10.42 -1.01
C VAL A 142 -9.33 10.88 -2.39
N MET A 143 -10.28 11.39 -3.17
CA MET A 143 -10.05 11.96 -4.49
C MET A 143 -10.13 13.48 -4.40
N ILE A 144 -9.17 14.18 -5.00
CA ILE A 144 -9.16 15.65 -5.07
C ILE A 144 -9.51 16.07 -6.50
N VAL A 145 -10.58 16.84 -6.67
CA VAL A 145 -11.02 17.36 -7.97
C VAL A 145 -11.22 18.86 -7.84
N LYS A 146 -10.48 19.65 -8.63
CA LYS A 146 -10.57 21.12 -8.64
C LYS A 146 -10.47 21.75 -7.24
N GLY A 147 -9.54 21.23 -6.42
CA GLY A 147 -9.30 21.71 -5.05
C GLY A 147 -10.30 21.24 -3.99
N LYS A 148 -11.31 20.44 -4.36
CA LYS A 148 -12.27 19.84 -3.42
C LYS A 148 -11.97 18.36 -3.21
N ASP A 149 -11.99 17.91 -1.96
CA ASP A 149 -11.81 16.53 -1.55
C ASP A 149 -13.15 15.76 -1.54
N TYR A 150 -13.06 14.49 -1.91
CA TYR A 150 -14.17 13.54 -1.95
C TYR A 150 -13.72 12.21 -1.36
N LEU A 151 -14.39 11.75 -0.30
CA LEU A 151 -14.17 10.41 0.23
C LEU A 151 -14.73 9.38 -0.74
N ILE A 152 -13.86 8.68 -1.47
CA ILE A 152 -14.25 7.66 -2.46
C ILE A 152 -14.20 6.24 -1.88
N ARG A 153 -13.48 6.05 -0.78
CA ARG A 153 -13.52 4.82 0.02
C ARG A 153 -13.38 5.13 1.50
N LYS A 154 -14.30 4.63 2.31
CA LYS A 154 -14.24 4.76 3.77
C LYS A 154 -13.13 3.89 4.33
N ARG A 155 -12.47 4.39 5.39
CA ARG A 155 -11.56 3.58 6.21
C ARG A 155 -12.36 2.41 6.82
N GLN A 156 -11.75 1.23 6.82
CA GLN A 156 -12.33 0.04 7.42
C GLN A 156 -12.40 0.15 8.95
N THR A 157 -13.34 -0.58 9.53
CA THR A 157 -13.57 -0.69 10.97
C THR A 157 -13.41 -2.15 11.43
N ILE A 158 -13.40 -2.37 12.74
CA ILE A 158 -13.41 -3.73 13.28
C ILE A 158 -14.62 -4.54 12.81
N LYS A 159 -15.79 -3.91 12.64
CA LYS A 159 -17.01 -4.59 12.17
C LYS A 159 -16.83 -5.18 10.78
N ASP A 160 -16.10 -4.49 9.92
CA ASP A 160 -15.85 -4.97 8.55
C ASP A 160 -14.90 -6.18 8.56
N ILE A 161 -13.91 -6.21 9.46
CA ILE A 161 -13.00 -7.38 9.62
C ILE A 161 -13.77 -8.59 10.17
N LEU A 162 -14.64 -8.35 11.15
CA LEU A 162 -15.42 -9.40 11.82
C LEU A 162 -16.65 -9.84 11.00
N HIS A 163 -16.97 -9.17 9.90
CA HIS A 163 -18.24 -9.35 9.18
C HIS A 163 -18.55 -10.81 8.79
N ASN A 164 -17.52 -11.58 8.43
CA ASN A 164 -17.64 -12.97 7.99
C ASN A 164 -17.28 -13.99 9.11
N GLN A 165 -17.15 -13.54 10.36
CA GLN A 165 -16.85 -14.43 11.48
C GLN A 165 -18.16 -14.89 12.13
N GLU A 166 -18.37 -16.20 12.16
CA GLU A 166 -19.49 -16.82 12.87
C GLU A 166 -19.11 -17.10 14.32
N ILE A 167 -19.93 -16.62 15.26
CA ILE A 167 -19.77 -16.93 16.68
C ILE A 167 -20.47 -18.26 16.95
N ILE A 168 -19.68 -19.28 17.29
CA ILE A 168 -20.20 -20.60 17.65
C ILE A 168 -20.40 -20.65 19.16
N GLU A 169 -21.65 -20.84 19.59
CA GLU A 169 -21.97 -21.16 20.98
C GLU A 169 -21.91 -22.68 21.18
N PHE A 170 -20.95 -23.15 21.96
CA PHE A 170 -20.89 -24.55 22.35
C PHE A 170 -21.84 -24.80 23.52
N SER A 171 -22.81 -25.72 23.35
CA SER A 171 -23.65 -26.14 24.47
C SER A 171 -22.80 -26.91 25.49
N GLU A 172 -22.75 -26.45 26.74
CA GLU A 172 -22.19 -27.24 27.83
C GLU A 172 -23.01 -28.52 27.99
N LYS A 173 -22.43 -29.69 27.66
CA LYS A 173 -23.03 -30.96 28.08
C LYS A 173 -23.03 -30.98 29.60
N LYS A 174 -24.22 -30.92 30.21
CA LYS A 174 -24.39 -31.27 31.62
C LYS A 174 -23.96 -32.74 31.79
N GLU A 175 -22.74 -32.97 32.28
CA GLU A 175 -22.39 -34.21 32.95
C GLU A 175 -23.18 -34.27 34.25
N THR A 176 -24.39 -34.81 34.17
CA THR A 176 -25.16 -35.18 35.35
C THR A 176 -25.71 -36.57 35.11
N GLN A 177 -25.00 -37.59 35.62
CA GLN A 177 -25.49 -38.86 36.18
C GLN A 177 -24.50 -40.02 35.98
N LYS A 178 -23.65 -40.25 36.99
CA LYS A 178 -23.52 -41.57 37.67
C LYS A 178 -22.60 -41.42 38.88
N LEU A 179 -23.17 -40.89 39.95
CA LEU A 179 -22.66 -41.05 41.32
C LEU A 179 -23.81 -41.61 42.16
N GLU A 180 -24.29 -42.80 41.75
CA GLU A 180 -25.10 -43.65 42.62
C GLU A 180 -24.57 -45.07 42.53
N MET A 181 -24.38 -45.65 43.71
CA MET A 181 -24.01 -47.04 44.03
C MET A 181 -22.51 -47.38 43.99
N ILE A 182 -21.79 -46.97 45.05
CA ILE A 182 -21.09 -47.94 45.90
C ILE A 182 -21.35 -47.52 47.36
N THR A 183 -22.33 -48.20 47.97
CA THR A 183 -22.40 -48.39 49.42
C THR A 183 -21.77 -49.74 49.70
#